data_AF-A0A7C1NIZ6-F1
#
_entry.id   AF-A0A7C1NIZ6-F1
#
_cell.length_a   1.000
_cell.length_b   1.000
_cell.length_c   1.000
_cell.angle_alpha   90.00
_cell.angle_beta   90.00
_cell.angle_gamma   90.00
#
_symmetry.space_group_name_H-M   'P 1'
#
loop_
_entity.id
_entity.type
_entity.pdbx_description
1 polymer ?
#
loop_
_entity_poly.entity_id
_entity_poly.type
_entity_poly.pdbx_seq_one_letter_code
_entity_poly.pdbx_strand_id
1 'polypeptide(L)'
;MRIKHQAREEFGIPGRFFSPEGRLSLPGMHEAKILAARLNSRIHITITTDQQEAVRASDLLAAELIDEILHYIIHLYCRDQGRSLLAEALDLVSRRNLPVDSLLYSFAEEFPGAEGSNPLNGLTGDVANREILLEDLLMLEIN
;
A
#
# COMPACT_ATOMS: atom_id res chain seq x y z
N MET A 1 3.68 0.89 1.09
CA MET A 1 3.13 1.61 -0.09
C MET A 1 2.22 0.68 -0.87
N ARG A 2 1.06 1.10 -1.37
CA ARG A 2 0.20 0.25 -2.20
C ARG A 2 0.29 0.60 -3.69
N ILE A 3 0.26 -0.42 -4.54
CA ILE A 3 0.24 -0.28 -6.01
C ILE A 3 -1.04 -0.90 -6.54
N LYS A 4 -1.75 -0.20 -7.44
CA LYS A 4 -2.98 -0.69 -8.05
C LYS A 4 -2.76 -2.01 -8.77
N HIS A 5 -3.72 -2.94 -8.71
CA HIS A 5 -3.66 -4.24 -9.37
C HIS A 5 -3.31 -4.12 -10.86
N GLN A 6 -4.02 -3.24 -11.58
CA GLN A 6 -3.78 -2.98 -13.00
C GLN A 6 -2.33 -2.58 -13.29
N ALA A 7 -1.73 -1.71 -12.46
CA ALA A 7 -0.34 -1.31 -12.62
C ALA A 7 0.63 -2.47 -12.33
N ARG A 8 0.31 -3.33 -11.36
CA ARG A 8 1.11 -4.55 -11.12
C ARG A 8 1.12 -5.45 -12.36
N GLU A 9 -0.03 -5.65 -12.99
CA GLU A 9 -0.15 -6.47 -14.20
C GLU A 9 0.57 -5.82 -15.40
N GLU A 10 0.33 -4.54 -15.66
CA GLU A 10 0.90 -3.78 -16.77
C GLU A 10 2.43 -3.78 -16.74
N PHE A 11 3.01 -3.57 -15.56
CA PHE A 11 4.46 -3.58 -15.36
C PHE A 11 5.01 -4.97 -15.02
N GLY A 12 4.14 -5.97 -14.89
CA GLY A 12 4.47 -7.34 -14.50
C GLY A 12 5.12 -7.44 -13.13
N ILE A 13 4.81 -6.58 -12.16
CA ILE A 13 5.42 -6.59 -10.83
C ILE A 13 5.06 -7.91 -10.12
N PRO A 14 6.05 -8.76 -9.78
CA PRO A 14 5.78 -10.07 -9.23
C PRO A 14 5.29 -9.96 -7.79
N GLY A 15 4.34 -10.83 -7.42
CA GLY A 15 3.71 -10.85 -6.09
C GLY A 15 4.68 -10.92 -4.91
N ARG A 16 5.89 -11.48 -5.10
CA ARG A 16 6.92 -11.56 -4.05
C ARG A 16 7.38 -10.22 -3.47
N PHE A 17 7.12 -9.10 -4.16
CA PHE A 17 7.42 -7.77 -3.64
C PHE A 17 6.32 -7.23 -2.73
N PHE A 18 5.23 -7.96 -2.52
CA PHE A 18 4.13 -7.51 -1.69
C PHE A 18 4.01 -8.35 -0.42
N SER A 19 3.69 -7.68 0.68
CA SER A 19 3.31 -8.33 1.94
C SER A 19 1.94 -9.03 1.79
N PRO A 20 1.55 -9.89 2.75
CA PRO A 20 0.21 -10.49 2.76
C PRO A 20 -0.93 -9.46 2.73
N GLU A 21 -0.70 -8.27 3.28
CA GLU A 21 -1.65 -7.17 3.30
C GLU A 21 -1.71 -6.44 1.95
N GLY A 22 -0.73 -6.66 1.05
CA GLY A 22 -0.68 -6.06 -0.28
C GLY A 22 0.15 -4.79 -0.38
N ARG A 23 0.98 -4.49 0.64
CA ARG A 23 1.93 -3.38 0.63
C ARG A 23 3.23 -3.80 -0.05
N LEU A 24 3.82 -2.92 -0.86
CA LEU A 24 5.15 -3.12 -1.41
C LEU A 24 6.17 -3.20 -0.27
N SER A 25 7.03 -4.21 -0.33
CA SER A 25 8.14 -4.43 0.59
C SER A 25 9.45 -4.53 -0.19
N LEU A 26 10.38 -3.62 0.11
CA LEU A 26 11.71 -3.57 -0.49
C LEU A 26 12.76 -3.69 0.64
N PRO A 27 13.12 -4.91 1.07
CA PRO A 27 14.01 -5.13 2.22
C PRO A 27 15.44 -4.60 2.01
N GLY A 28 15.79 -4.22 0.77
CA GLY A 28 17.05 -3.57 0.49
C GLY A 28 17.23 -3.12 -0.95
N MET A 29 18.45 -2.64 -1.23
CA MET A 29 18.84 -2.12 -2.53
C MET A 29 18.81 -3.16 -3.65
N HIS A 30 18.94 -4.46 -3.32
CA HIS A 30 18.91 -5.52 -4.33
C HIS A 30 17.51 -5.64 -4.96
N GLU A 31 16.48 -5.71 -4.14
CA GLU A 31 15.08 -5.80 -4.53
C GLU A 31 14.64 -4.54 -5.27
N ALA A 32 15.05 -3.37 -4.77
CA ALA A 32 14.78 -2.08 -5.42
C ALA A 32 15.39 -2.00 -6.83
N LYS A 33 16.62 -2.51 -7.04
CA LYS A 33 17.24 -2.58 -8.37
C LYS A 33 16.50 -3.50 -9.32
N ILE A 34 16.05 -4.67 -8.84
CA ILE A 34 15.27 -5.60 -9.66
C ILE A 34 13.95 -4.96 -10.08
N LEU A 35 13.25 -4.30 -9.16
CA LEU A 35 12.00 -3.62 -9.47
C LEU A 35 12.22 -2.46 -10.45
N ALA A 36 13.20 -1.59 -10.21
CA ALA A 36 13.55 -0.48 -11.10
C ALA A 36 13.86 -0.95 -12.52
N ALA A 37 14.72 -1.96 -12.66
CA ALA A 37 15.06 -2.53 -13.97
C ALA A 37 13.83 -3.07 -14.70
N ARG A 38 12.87 -3.66 -13.96
CA ARG A 38 11.64 -4.19 -14.54
C ARG A 38 10.70 -3.06 -15.00
N LEU A 39 10.49 -2.04 -14.18
CA LEU A 39 9.71 -0.86 -14.56
C LEU A 39 10.31 -0.20 -15.80
N ASN A 40 11.62 0.01 -15.80
CA ASN A 40 12.36 0.60 -16.91
C ASN A 40 12.38 -0.26 -18.18
N SER A 41 12.12 -1.57 -18.09
CA SER A 41 11.98 -2.45 -19.27
C SER A 41 10.63 -2.31 -19.97
N ARG A 42 9.62 -1.77 -19.26
CA ARG A 42 8.25 -1.57 -19.75
C ARG A 42 7.99 -0.13 -20.16
N ILE A 43 8.63 0.81 -19.48
CA ILE A 43 8.77 2.17 -19.98
C ILE A 43 9.66 2.06 -21.24
N HIS A 44 9.18 2.47 -22.40
CA HIS A 44 9.99 2.48 -23.62
C HIS A 44 11.08 3.56 -23.53
N ILE A 45 12.08 3.34 -22.66
CA ILE A 45 13.26 4.18 -22.53
C ILE A 45 14.09 3.94 -23.79
N THR A 46 13.91 4.81 -24.77
CA THR A 46 14.74 4.85 -25.97
C THR A 46 16.08 5.46 -25.57
N ILE A 47 17.14 5.22 -26.35
CA ILE A 47 18.49 5.77 -26.11
C ILE A 47 18.48 7.32 -26.05
N THR A 48 17.41 7.96 -26.55
CA THR A 48 17.16 9.41 -26.51
C THR A 48 16.32 9.89 -25.33
N THR A 49 15.79 8.99 -24.51
CA THR A 49 14.99 9.33 -23.32
C THR A 49 15.95 9.77 -22.21
N ASP A 50 15.72 10.94 -21.63
CA ASP A 50 16.60 11.55 -20.63
C ASP A 50 16.75 10.61 -19.41
N GLN A 51 17.94 10.53 -18.81
CA GLN A 51 18.17 9.72 -17.59
C GLN A 51 17.29 10.18 -16.40
N GLN A 52 16.61 11.32 -16.57
CA GLN A 52 15.60 11.84 -15.65
C GLN A 52 14.28 11.06 -15.68
N GLU A 53 13.93 10.39 -16.78
CA GLU A 53 12.67 9.63 -16.89
C GLU A 53 12.82 8.16 -16.44
N ALA A 54 14.05 7.69 -16.24
CA ALA A 54 14.30 6.34 -15.75
C ALA A 54 13.98 6.24 -14.25
N VAL A 55 13.21 5.23 -13.86
CA VAL A 55 12.93 4.92 -12.45
C VAL A 55 14.23 4.50 -11.76
N ARG A 56 14.62 5.20 -10.70
CA ARG A 56 15.83 4.90 -9.93
C ARG A 56 15.51 4.00 -8.76
N ALA A 57 16.38 3.01 -8.53
CA ALA A 57 16.25 2.11 -7.38
C ALA A 57 16.33 2.87 -6.04
N SER A 58 17.13 3.95 -5.96
CA SER A 58 17.20 4.81 -4.79
C SER A 58 15.85 5.43 -4.45
N ASP A 59 15.12 5.87 -5.47
CA ASP A 59 13.87 6.62 -5.30
C ASP A 59 12.76 5.65 -4.89
N LEU A 60 12.75 4.43 -5.43
CA LEU A 60 11.83 3.36 -5.00
C LEU A 60 12.07 2.97 -3.54
N LEU A 61 13.33 2.78 -3.15
CA LEU A 61 13.67 2.40 -1.78
C LEU A 61 13.35 3.54 -0.80
N ALA A 62 13.59 4.80 -1.19
CA ALA A 62 13.23 5.95 -0.40
C ALA A 62 11.71 6.09 -0.23
N ALA A 63 10.93 5.92 -1.31
CA ALA A 63 9.48 6.00 -1.27
C ALA A 63 8.87 4.92 -0.37
N GLU A 64 9.36 3.68 -0.45
CA GLU A 64 8.91 2.59 0.42
C GLU A 64 9.25 2.86 1.89
N LEU A 65 10.47 3.33 2.19
CA LEU A 65 10.87 3.67 3.55
C LEU A 65 10.05 4.84 4.12
N ILE A 66 9.78 5.87 3.33
CA ILE A 66 8.94 7.00 3.74
C ILE A 66 7.54 6.51 4.10
N ASP A 67 6.96 5.65 3.28
CA ASP A 67 5.64 5.09 3.51
C ASP A 67 5.58 4.25 4.80
N GLU A 68 6.57 3.39 5.05
CA GLU A 68 6.66 2.64 6.30
C GLU A 68 6.87 3.55 7.53
N ILE A 69 7.62 4.65 7.40
CA ILE A 69 7.74 5.66 8.45
C ILE A 69 6.39 6.34 8.72
N LEU A 70 5.61 6.66 7.69
CA LEU A 70 4.28 7.28 7.84
C LEU A 70 3.31 6.32 8.54
N HIS A 71 3.27 5.05 8.14
CA HIS A 71 2.54 4.00 8.87
C HIS A 71 2.96 3.95 10.34
N TYR A 72 4.27 3.97 10.61
CA TYR A 72 4.77 3.98 11.98
C TYR A 72 4.34 5.23 12.78
N ILE A 73 4.36 6.41 12.17
CA ILE A 73 3.89 7.65 12.81
C ILE A 73 2.39 7.56 13.12
N ILE A 74 1.57 7.06 12.20
CA ILE A 74 0.13 6.88 12.41
C ILE A 74 -0.12 5.87 13.53
N HIS A 75 0.63 4.78 13.56
CA HIS A 75 0.56 3.79 14.64
C HIS A 75 0.87 4.44 16.00
N LEU A 76 1.94 5.25 16.09
CA LEU A 76 2.27 6.00 17.31
C LEU A 76 1.15 6.97 17.70
N TYR A 77 0.61 7.70 16.73
CA TYR A 77 -0.48 8.65 16.98
C TYR A 77 -1.74 7.95 17.51
N CYS A 78 -2.17 6.87 16.87
CA CYS A 78 -3.31 6.08 17.32
C CYS A 78 -3.07 5.50 18.71
N ARG A 79 -1.87 4.96 18.97
CA ARG A 79 -1.52 4.45 20.30
C ARG A 79 -1.64 5.53 21.38
N ASP A 80 -1.16 6.73 21.11
CA ASP A 80 -1.15 7.84 22.08
C ASP A 80 -2.55 8.43 22.31
N GLN A 81 -3.43 8.41 21.31
CA GLN A 81 -4.83 8.83 21.44
C GLN A 81 -5.76 7.75 22.02
N GLY A 82 -5.30 6.49 22.06
CA GLY A 82 -6.07 5.32 22.48
C GLY A 82 -6.17 4.30 21.35
N ARG A 83 -5.93 3.03 21.68
CA ARG A 83 -5.84 1.88 20.73
C ARG A 83 -7.01 1.72 19.75
N SER A 84 -8.14 2.40 19.98
CA SER A 84 -9.38 2.27 19.22
C SER A 84 -9.66 3.41 18.24
N LEU A 85 -8.75 4.36 17.98
CA LEU A 85 -9.07 5.55 17.17
C LEU A 85 -9.67 5.19 15.78
N LEU A 86 -9.08 4.25 15.05
CA LEU A 86 -9.60 3.83 13.73
C LEU A 86 -10.90 3.01 13.86
N ALA A 87 -11.01 2.16 14.88
CA ALA A 87 -12.25 1.46 15.18
C ALA A 87 -13.42 2.42 15.51
N GLU A 88 -13.15 3.48 16.28
CA GLU A 88 -14.11 4.54 16.61
C GLU A 88 -14.51 5.35 15.38
N ALA A 89 -13.55 5.67 14.50
CA ALA A 89 -13.83 6.31 13.22
C ALA A 89 -14.75 5.43 12.35
N LEU A 90 -14.47 4.13 12.24
CA LEU A 90 -15.32 3.17 11.53
C LEU A 90 -16.74 3.11 12.11
N ASP A 91 -16.87 3.05 13.44
CA ASP A 91 -18.18 3.04 14.12
C ASP A 91 -18.96 4.34 13.85
N LEU A 92 -18.30 5.50 13.95
CA LEU A 92 -18.92 6.80 13.70
C LEU A 92 -19.45 6.91 12.26
N VAL A 93 -18.66 6.51 11.28
CA VAL A 93 -19.06 6.58 9.86
C VAL A 93 -20.15 5.53 9.55
N SER A 94 -20.09 4.35 10.17
CA SER A 94 -21.12 3.31 10.04
C SER A 94 -22.48 3.79 10.56
N ARG A 95 -22.52 4.53 11.67
CA ARG A 95 -23.75 5.11 12.22
C ARG A 95 -24.40 6.17 11.31
N ARG A 96 -23.65 6.72 10.37
CA ARG A 96 -24.17 7.68 9.37
C ARG A 96 -24.77 6.99 8.14
N ASN A 97 -24.93 5.66 8.14
CA ASN A 97 -25.42 4.87 7.02
C ASN A 97 -24.61 5.08 5.72
N LEU A 98 -23.31 5.38 5.86
CA LEU A 98 -22.40 5.47 4.73
C LEU A 98 -21.91 4.07 4.33
N PRO A 99 -21.70 3.78 3.04
CA PRO A 99 -21.34 2.45 2.56
C PRO A 99 -19.84 2.14 2.76
N VAL A 100 -19.38 2.19 4.02
CA VAL A 100 -17.96 2.04 4.39
C VAL A 100 -17.41 0.69 3.95
N ASP A 101 -18.14 -0.40 4.20
CA ASP A 101 -17.65 -1.73 3.84
C ASP A 101 -17.54 -1.89 2.32
N SER A 102 -18.47 -1.33 1.55
CA SER A 102 -18.37 -1.33 0.10
C SER A 102 -17.16 -0.52 -0.39
N LEU A 103 -16.86 0.63 0.23
CA LEU A 103 -15.68 1.42 -0.08
C LEU A 103 -14.39 0.64 0.21
N LEU A 104 -14.29 0.02 1.39
CA LEU A 104 -13.12 -0.75 1.79
C LEU A 104 -12.95 -2.02 0.94
N TYR A 105 -14.05 -2.66 0.51
CA TYR A 105 -14.00 -3.75 -0.47
C TYR A 105 -13.45 -3.28 -1.82
N SER A 106 -13.99 -2.21 -2.39
CA SER A 106 -13.50 -1.65 -3.65
C SER A 106 -12.02 -1.28 -3.58
N PHE A 107 -11.60 -0.70 -2.45
CA PHE A 107 -10.19 -0.40 -2.21
C PHE A 107 -9.32 -1.66 -2.16
N ALA A 108 -9.77 -2.71 -1.47
CA ALA A 108 -9.04 -3.97 -1.40
C ALA A 108 -8.98 -4.70 -2.76
N GLU A 109 -10.00 -4.57 -3.60
CA GLU A 109 -9.99 -5.09 -4.98
C GLU A 109 -8.98 -4.32 -5.85
N GLU A 110 -8.91 -2.99 -5.69
CA GLU A 110 -7.98 -2.16 -6.45
C GLU A 110 -6.53 -2.32 -5.98
N PHE A 111 -6.31 -2.62 -4.69
CA PHE A 111 -5.00 -2.80 -4.09
C PHE A 111 -4.88 -4.14 -3.36
N PRO A 112 -4.84 -5.27 -4.09
CA PRO A 112 -4.99 -6.59 -3.51
C PRO A 112 -3.79 -7.01 -2.65
N GLY A 113 -4.11 -7.74 -1.57
CA GLY A 113 -3.18 -8.49 -0.73
C GLY A 113 -2.89 -9.88 -1.26
N ALA A 114 -2.56 -10.82 -0.37
CA ALA A 114 -2.39 -12.22 -0.70
C ALA A 114 -3.69 -12.84 -1.25
N GLU A 115 -3.55 -13.74 -2.22
CA GLU A 115 -4.68 -14.41 -2.85
C GLU A 115 -5.50 -15.21 -1.83
N GLY A 116 -6.84 -15.09 -1.91
CA GLY A 116 -7.79 -15.92 -1.14
C GLY A 116 -8.12 -15.43 0.28
N SER A 117 -7.53 -14.35 0.78
CA SER A 117 -7.95 -13.75 2.07
C SER A 117 -9.21 -12.91 1.91
N ASN A 118 -10.15 -13.00 2.86
CA ASN A 118 -11.23 -12.02 2.94
C ASN A 118 -10.64 -10.67 3.42
N PRO A 119 -10.72 -9.60 2.63
CA PRO A 119 -10.00 -8.37 2.95
C PRO A 119 -10.58 -7.62 4.16
N LEU A 120 -11.87 -7.78 4.47
CA LEU A 120 -12.49 -7.12 5.63
C LEU A 120 -12.53 -8.01 6.87
N ASN A 121 -12.75 -9.31 6.68
CA ASN A 121 -12.94 -10.24 7.78
C ASN A 121 -11.62 -10.87 8.18
N GLY A 122 -11.07 -10.42 9.30
CA GLY A 122 -9.84 -10.98 9.86
C GLY A 122 -9.14 -10.02 10.80
N LEU A 123 -8.06 -10.54 11.38
CA LEU A 123 -7.07 -9.78 12.13
C LEU A 123 -5.72 -9.99 11.46
N THR A 124 -4.93 -8.92 11.37
CA THR A 124 -3.49 -9.00 11.14
C THR A 124 -2.80 -8.64 12.44
N GLY A 125 -2.21 -9.64 13.09
CA GLY A 125 -1.77 -9.50 14.48
C GLY A 125 -2.98 -9.32 15.41
N ASP A 126 -3.05 -8.19 16.11
CA ASP A 126 -4.14 -7.80 17.01
C ASP A 126 -5.07 -6.73 16.43
N VAL A 127 -4.86 -6.29 15.18
CA VAL A 127 -5.60 -5.21 14.54
C VAL A 127 -6.58 -5.78 13.51
N ALA A 128 -7.81 -5.25 13.48
CA ALA A 128 -8.81 -5.67 12.48
C ALA A 128 -8.42 -5.21 11.08
N ASN A 129 -8.60 -6.09 10.07
CA ASN A 129 -8.23 -5.76 8.69
C ASN A 129 -8.95 -4.50 8.17
N ARG A 130 -10.17 -4.23 8.65
CA ARG A 130 -10.92 -3.00 8.32
C ARG A 130 -10.21 -1.73 8.78
N GLU A 131 -9.56 -1.77 9.94
CA GLU A 131 -8.79 -0.64 10.47
C GLU A 131 -7.54 -0.41 9.62
N ILE A 132 -6.84 -1.48 9.24
CA ILE A 132 -5.67 -1.43 8.35
C ILE A 132 -6.04 -0.85 6.98
N LEU A 133 -7.15 -1.30 6.40
CA LEU A 133 -7.63 -0.78 5.11
C LEU A 133 -8.07 0.69 5.22
N LEU A 134 -8.68 1.09 6.35
CA LEU A 134 -9.02 2.49 6.57
C LEU A 134 -7.75 3.35 6.69
N GLU A 135 -6.75 2.89 7.44
CA GLU A 135 -5.44 3.56 7.54
C GLU A 135 -4.80 3.75 6.16
N ASP A 136 -4.72 2.67 5.37
CA ASP A 136 -4.14 2.71 4.03
C ASP A 136 -4.92 3.64 3.09
N LEU A 137 -6.25 3.67 3.21
CA LEU A 137 -7.10 4.57 2.43
C LEU A 137 -6.85 6.03 2.81
N LEU A 138 -6.70 6.34 4.10
CA LEU A 138 -6.38 7.70 4.55
C LEU A 138 -4.98 8.13 4.08
N MET A 139 -4.03 7.21 4.03
CA MET A 139 -2.68 7.48 3.54
C MET A 139 -2.60 7.76 2.04
N LEU A 140 -3.56 7.28 1.23
CA LEU A 140 -3.62 7.67 -0.19
C LEU A 140 -3.81 9.18 -0.38
N GLU A 141 -4.53 9.86 0.53
CA GLU A 141 -4.77 11.31 0.44
C GLU A 141 -3.63 12.14 1.03
N ILE A 142 -2.72 11.52 1.79
CA ILE A 142 -1.59 12.18 2.44
C ILE A 142 -0.34 12.13 1.53
N ASN A 143 -0.25 11.12 0.67
CA ASN A 143 0.89 10.85 -0.23
C ASN A 143 0.82 11.61 -1.55
#